data_AF-A0A3V4QTM4-F1
#
_entry.id   AF-A0A3V4QTM4-F1
#
_cell.length_a   1.000
_cell.length_b   1.000
_cell.length_c   1.000
_cell.angle_alpha   90.00
_cell.angle_beta   90.00
_cell.angle_gamma   90.00
#
_symmetry.space_group_name_H-M   'P 1'
#
loop_
_entity.id
_entity.type
_entity.pdbx_description
1 polymer ?
#
loop_
_entity_poly.entity_id
_entity_poly.type
_entity_poly.pdbx_seq_one_letter_code
_entity_poly.pdbx_strand_id
1 'polypeptide(L)' 'MKLNRPTLLITLNILSLPVETTEFSADSLKNSDHLSVDLSAFSRDGYIAPGNYLLDIYVNDRLIHNQ' A
#
# COMPACT_ATOMS: atom_id res chain seq x y z
N MET A 1 6.11 -39.31 18.72
CA MET A 1 4.83 -38.62 18.99
C MET A 1 4.10 -38.47 17.65
N LYS A 2 2.89 -39.05 17.49
CA LYS A 2 2.15 -39.03 16.21
C LYS A 2 1.35 -37.72 16.15
N LEU A 3 1.50 -36.93 15.09
CA LEU A 3 0.83 -35.64 14.98
C LEU A 3 -0.59 -35.82 14.41
N ASN A 4 -1.60 -35.39 15.16
CA ASN A 4 -3.00 -35.60 14.80
C ASN A 4 -3.43 -34.48 13.85
N ARG A 5 -4.22 -34.80 12.81
CA ARG A 5 -4.75 -33.80 11.85
C ARG A 5 -5.34 -32.52 12.49
N PRO A 6 -6.17 -32.60 13.55
CA PRO A 6 -6.69 -31.37 14.19
C PRO A 6 -5.58 -30.55 14.86
N THR A 7 -4.60 -31.21 15.48
CA THR A 7 -3.43 -30.55 16.09
C THR A 7 -2.61 -29.80 15.04
N LEU A 8 -2.45 -30.38 13.85
CA LEU A 8 -1.78 -29.72 12.72
C LEU A 8 -2.52 -28.44 12.28
N LEU A 9 -3.85 -28.50 12.14
CA LEU A 9 -4.64 -27.36 11.67
C LEU A 9 -4.67 -26.21 12.69
N ILE A 10 -4.76 -26.53 13.98
CA ILE A 10 -4.76 -25.52 15.05
C ILE A 10 -3.40 -24.83 15.12
N THR A 11 -2.31 -25.61 15.11
CA THR A 11 -0.96 -25.04 15.12
C THR A 11 -0.72 -24.17 13.89
N LEU A 12 -1.16 -24.60 12.70
CA LEU A 12 -1.03 -23.82 11.47
C LEU A 12 -1.77 -22.46 11.51
N ASN A 13 -2.98 -22.40 12.10
CA ASN A 13 -3.72 -21.14 12.25
C ASN A 13 -3.07 -20.18 13.26
N ILE A 14 -2.45 -20.70 14.33
CA ILE A 14 -1.76 -19.85 15.32
C ILE A 14 -0.45 -19.29 14.74
N LEU A 15 0.19 -20.05 13.86
CA LEU A 15 1.45 -19.67 13.21
C LEU A 15 1.28 -18.77 11.98
N SER A 16 0.07 -18.56 11.48
CA SER A 16 -0.15 -17.63 10.37
C SER A 16 -0.04 -16.19 10.86
N LEU A 17 0.82 -15.40 10.23
CA LEU A 17 0.87 -13.96 10.46
C LEU A 17 -0.38 -13.28 9.88
N PRO A 18 -0.93 -12.26 10.54
CA PRO A 18 -1.97 -11.43 9.93
C PRO A 18 -1.38 -10.73 8.71
N VAL A 19 -2.05 -10.90 7.56
CA VAL A 19 -1.85 -10.05 6.39
C VAL A 19 -2.79 -8.87 6.57
N GLU A 20 -2.22 -7.72 6.90
CA GLU A 20 -2.93 -6.45 6.93
C GLU A 20 -2.98 -5.89 5.51
N THR A 21 -4.14 -5.41 5.08
CA THR A 21 -4.32 -4.69 3.82
C THR A 21 -4.85 -3.30 4.14
N THR A 22 -4.27 -2.26 3.54
CA THR A 22 -4.79 -0.89 3.65
C THR A 22 -5.74 -0.64 2.49
N GLU A 23 -6.94 -0.12 2.77
CA GLU A 23 -7.87 0.31 1.72
C GLU A 23 -8.25 1.78 1.90
N PHE A 24 -8.60 2.43 0.78
CA PHE A 24 -9.02 3.82 0.75
C PHE A 24 -10.39 3.94 0.10
N SER A 25 -11.33 4.62 0.77
CA SER A 25 -12.64 4.91 0.21
C SER A 25 -12.60 6.19 -0.64
N ALA A 26 -13.25 6.13 -1.81
CA ALA A 26 -13.42 7.28 -2.69
C ALA A 26 -14.57 8.21 -2.27
N ASP A 27 -15.40 7.85 -1.29
CA ASP A 27 -16.60 8.61 -0.90
C ASP A 27 -16.27 10.00 -0.33
N SER A 28 -15.05 10.17 0.21
CA SER A 28 -14.58 11.46 0.74
C SER A 28 -13.96 12.35 -0.33
N LEU A 29 -13.78 11.87 -1.57
CA LEU A 29 -13.24 12.65 -2.67
C LEU A 29 -14.35 13.43 -3.36
N LYS A 30 -14.20 14.75 -3.40
CA LYS A 30 -15.04 15.60 -4.25
C LYS A 30 -14.63 15.38 -5.71
N ASN A 31 -15.30 14.45 -6.39
CA ASN A 31 -15.17 14.28 -7.83
C ASN A 31 -16.33 14.99 -8.55
N SER A 32 -16.02 15.92 -9.45
CA SER A 32 -17.02 16.63 -10.26
C SER A 32 -17.71 15.75 -11.29
N ASP A 33 -17.04 14.67 -11.70
CA ASP A 33 -17.43 13.92 -12.90
C ASP A 33 -18.22 12.64 -12.55
N HIS A 34 -18.51 12.42 -11.26
CA HIS A 34 -19.18 11.23 -10.72
C HIS A 34 -18.55 9.87 -11.11
N LEU A 35 -17.39 9.87 -11.77
CA LEU A 35 -16.64 8.68 -12.12
C LEU A 35 -15.98 8.11 -10.87
N SER A 36 -16.01 6.78 -10.72
CA SER A 36 -15.31 6.09 -9.64
C SER A 36 -13.80 6.33 -9.79
N VAL A 37 -13.17 6.91 -8.77
CA VAL A 37 -11.70 7.07 -8.71
C VAL A 37 -11.11 5.79 -8.13
N ASP A 38 -10.16 5.20 -8.84
CA ASP A 38 -9.41 4.04 -8.33
C ASP A 38 -8.30 4.51 -7.40
N LEU A 39 -8.41 4.14 -6.11
CA LEU A 39 -7.43 4.43 -5.08
C LEU A 39 -6.59 3.21 -4.68
N SER A 40 -6.80 2.05 -5.31
CA SER A 40 -6.14 0.80 -4.95
C SER A 40 -4.61 0.87 -5.05
N ALA A 41 -4.09 1.71 -5.94
CA ALA A 41 -2.65 1.91 -6.06
C ALA A 41 -2.03 2.53 -4.79
N PHE A 42 -2.77 3.38 -4.07
CA PHE A 42 -2.32 4.00 -2.81
C PHE A 42 -2.26 3.02 -1.64
N SER A 43 -2.90 1.86 -1.75
CA SER A 43 -2.79 0.76 -0.78
C SER A 43 -1.39 0.12 -0.75
N ARG A 44 -0.50 0.48 -1.68
CA ARG A 44 0.87 -0.03 -1.74
C ARG A 44 1.83 0.97 -1.10
N ASP A 45 2.52 0.54 -0.06
CA ASP A 45 3.55 1.34 0.60
C ASP A 45 4.60 1.85 -0.40
N GLY A 46 4.89 3.15 -0.33
CA GLY A 46 5.84 3.82 -1.20
C GLY A 46 5.35 4.08 -2.63
N TYR A 47 4.09 3.79 -2.95
CA TYR A 47 3.52 4.19 -4.24
C TYR A 47 3.43 5.71 -4.37
N ILE A 48 3.89 6.23 -5.51
CA ILE A 48 3.74 7.63 -5.91
C ILE A 48 2.97 7.62 -7.23
N ALA A 49 1.85 8.34 -7.29
CA ALA A 49 1.04 8.41 -8.49
C ALA A 49 1.83 9.01 -9.66
N PRO A 50 1.63 8.59 -10.92
CA PRO A 50 2.23 9.27 -12.06
C PRO A 50 1.66 10.69 -12.19
N GLY A 51 2.50 11.66 -12.53
CA GLY A 51 2.09 13.05 -12.66
C GLY A 51 3.27 14.00 -12.80
N ASN A 52 2.95 15.29 -12.89
CA ASN A 52 3.94 16.35 -12.86
C ASN A 52 4.16 16.77 -11.41
N TYR A 53 5.42 16.73 -10.97
CA TYR A 53 5.82 17.07 -9.61
C TYR A 53 6.84 18.21 -9.63
N LEU A 54 6.71 19.13 -8.67
CA LEU A 54 7.79 20.04 -8.31
C LEU A 54 8.73 19.28 -7.37
N LEU A 55 10.01 19.18 -7.74
CA LEU A 55 10.99 18.35 -7.04
C LEU A 55 12.31 19.11 -6.91
N ASP A 56 12.94 18.98 -5.75
CA ASP A 56 14.37 19.25 -5.60
C ASP A 56 15.18 18.04 -6.08
N ILE A 57 16.16 18.28 -6.94
CA ILE A 57 17.00 17.22 -7.50
C ILE A 57 18.39 17.30 -6.89
N TYR A 58 18.81 16.19 -6.27
CA TYR A 58 20.13 16.04 -5.66
C TYR A 58 20.98 15.02 -6.43
N VAL A 59 22.27 15.30 -6.59
CA VAL A 59 23.28 14.38 -7.12
C VAL A 59 24.49 14.40 -6.21
N ASN A 60 24.88 13.24 -5.67
CA ASN A 60 25.96 13.11 -4.68
C ASN A 60 25.80 14.10 -3.52
N ASP A 61 24.60 14.14 -2.94
CA ASP A 61 24.22 15.00 -1.83
C ASP A 61 24.31 16.52 -2.12
N ARG A 62 24.43 16.90 -3.39
CA ARG A 62 24.41 18.31 -3.84
C ARG A 62 23.15 18.62 -4.59
N LEU A 63 22.46 19.67 -4.16
CA LEU A 63 21.31 20.23 -4.87
C LEU A 63 21.76 20.76 -6.24
N ILE A 64 21.17 20.24 -7.31
CA ILE A 64 21.45 20.67 -8.69
C ILE A 64 20.27 21.40 -9.33
N HIS A 65 19.07 21.23 -8.78
CA HIS A 65 17.86 21.88 -9.29
C HIS A 65 16.82 22.00 -8.17
N ASN A 66 16.17 23.17 -8.11
CA ASN A 66 15.07 23.48 -7.19
C ASN A 66 13.97 24.18 -8.00
N GLN A 67 12.72 23.79 -7.78
CA GLN A 67 11.51 24.28 -8.47
C GLN A 67 10.47 24.77 -7.49
#